data_AF-A0A446BPP8-F1
#
_entry.id   AF-A0A446BPP8-F1
#
_cell.length_a   1.000
_cell.length_b   1.000
_cell.length_c   1.000
_cell.angle_alpha   90.00
_cell.angle_beta   90.00
_cell.angle_gamma   90.00
#
_symmetry.space_group_name_H-M   'P 1'
#
loop_
_entity.id
_entity.type
_entity.pdbx_description
1 polymer ?
#
loop_
_entity_poly.entity_id
_entity_poly.type
_entity_poly.pdbx_seq_one_letter_code
_entity_poly.pdbx_strand_id
1 'polypeptide(L)'
;MNILSSNFPPFAVPIHGPDRSIDLNASQLDRVREKVERIGDRLNPLEVKAVAIDAQLGRLKEKVDGIGARLKRLESQFDRVVFENTRMAARFQNSTLKNPALPIAPLPALHPVRGIVHPDLSQFPRHAKEFYALRHPSNDRQRRMLSYLISFYDIRISAAENSDDEVGADPDERAVEMLEAILGLNEDNFIRFRERAREPGRPSAPPAIKRSSSPALEVQDAKRRRPKREPRQ
;
A
#
# COMPACT_ATOMS: atom_id res chain seq x y z
N MET A 1 -6.73 -24.41 129.98
CA MET A 1 -7.78 -23.42 129.67
C MET A 1 -7.41 -22.71 128.37
N ASN A 2 -8.41 -22.56 127.48
CA ASN A 2 -8.51 -21.63 126.33
C ASN A 2 -7.56 -21.91 125.15
N ILE A 3 -7.92 -22.71 124.12
CA ILE A 3 -9.00 -22.63 123.11
C ILE A 3 -8.86 -21.43 122.13
N LEU A 4 -8.84 -21.77 120.83
CA LEU A 4 -9.10 -20.97 119.61
C LEU A 4 -8.06 -19.92 119.20
N SER A 5 -7.50 -20.07 118.00
CA SER A 5 -8.14 -19.49 116.81
C SER A 5 -7.28 -19.73 115.58
N SER A 6 -7.84 -20.48 114.64
CA SER A 6 -7.34 -20.66 113.28
C SER A 6 -7.20 -19.30 112.58
N ASN A 7 -6.00 -18.96 112.13
CA ASN A 7 -5.81 -17.84 111.22
C ASN A 7 -4.86 -18.28 110.09
N PHE A 8 -5.41 -19.08 109.17
CA PHE A 8 -4.78 -19.28 107.87
C PHE A 8 -4.91 -17.97 107.07
N PRO A 9 -3.82 -17.37 106.59
CA PRO A 9 -3.92 -16.25 105.68
C PRO A 9 -4.61 -16.72 104.39
N PRO A 10 -5.53 -15.93 103.81
CA PRO A 10 -6.07 -16.26 102.50
C PRO A 10 -4.93 -16.21 101.49
N PHE A 11 -4.56 -17.35 100.93
CA PHE A 11 -3.78 -17.40 99.70
C PHE A 11 -4.64 -16.82 98.57
N ALA A 12 -4.69 -15.49 98.47
CA ALA A 12 -5.09 -14.81 97.25
C ALA A 12 -3.93 -14.93 96.27
N VAL A 13 -3.77 -16.11 95.65
CA VAL A 13 -2.96 -16.23 94.44
C VAL A 13 -3.69 -15.38 93.39
N PRO A 14 -3.05 -14.35 92.80
CA PRO A 14 -3.67 -13.61 91.71
C PRO A 14 -3.85 -14.58 90.54
N ILE A 15 -5.07 -15.06 90.32
CA ILE A 15 -5.45 -15.77 89.10
C ILE A 15 -5.45 -14.71 87.99
N HIS A 16 -4.27 -14.41 87.46
CA HIS A 16 -4.07 -13.40 86.41
C HIS A 16 -3.18 -13.92 85.27
N GLY A 17 -2.95 -15.25 85.23
CA GLY A 17 -2.11 -15.92 84.24
C GLY A 17 -2.75 -16.17 82.87
N PRO A 18 -4.04 -16.61 82.78
CA PRO A 18 -4.67 -16.86 81.48
C PRO A 18 -5.52 -15.69 80.95
N ASP A 19 -6.29 -15.00 81.78
CA ASP A 19 -7.26 -13.97 81.34
C ASP A 19 -6.61 -12.81 80.58
N ARG A 20 -5.52 -12.24 81.10
CA ARG A 20 -4.82 -11.12 80.43
C ARG A 20 -4.22 -11.52 79.09
N SER A 21 -3.71 -12.74 78.99
CA SER A 21 -3.15 -13.28 77.75
C SER A 21 -4.26 -13.53 76.72
N ILE A 22 -5.42 -14.00 77.18
CA ILE A 22 -6.63 -14.17 76.35
C ILE A 22 -7.14 -12.80 75.86
N ASP A 23 -7.19 -11.78 76.71
CA ASP A 23 -7.62 -10.42 76.36
C ASP A 23 -6.68 -9.75 75.35
N LEU A 24 -5.37 -9.94 75.52
CA LEU A 24 -4.35 -9.46 74.58
C LEU A 24 -4.47 -10.16 73.22
N ASN A 25 -4.66 -11.48 73.22
CA ASN A 25 -4.85 -12.25 71.99
C ASN A 25 -6.16 -11.87 71.29
N ALA A 26 -7.25 -11.67 72.03
CA ALA A 26 -8.52 -11.18 71.50
C ALA A 26 -8.35 -9.81 70.83
N SER A 27 -7.67 -8.88 71.49
CA SER A 27 -7.37 -7.55 70.95
C SER A 27 -6.49 -7.60 69.69
N GLN A 28 -5.56 -8.55 69.61
CA GLN A 28 -4.75 -8.76 68.41
C GLN A 28 -5.57 -9.34 67.25
N LEU A 29 -6.47 -10.29 67.54
CA LEU A 29 -7.38 -10.87 66.55
C LEU A 29 -8.34 -9.81 65.98
N ASP A 30 -8.86 -8.91 66.80
CA ASP A 30 -9.71 -7.80 66.34
C ASP A 30 -8.96 -6.86 65.39
N ARG A 31 -7.69 -6.54 65.71
CA ARG A 31 -6.84 -5.74 64.81
C ARG A 31 -6.53 -6.44 63.49
N VAL A 32 -6.33 -7.76 63.52
CA VAL A 32 -6.12 -8.55 62.30
C VAL A 32 -7.40 -8.59 61.47
N ARG A 33 -8.56 -8.81 62.09
CA ARG A 33 -9.88 -8.77 61.43
C ARG A 33 -10.09 -7.44 60.71
N GLU A 34 -9.87 -6.32 61.40
CA GLU A 34 -10.03 -4.98 60.81
C GLU A 34 -9.07 -4.76 59.62
N LYS A 35 -7.82 -5.23 59.72
CA LYS A 35 -6.88 -5.16 58.59
C LYS A 35 -7.34 -6.01 57.41
N VAL A 36 -7.88 -7.20 57.66
CA VAL A 36 -8.40 -8.10 56.63
C VAL A 36 -9.61 -7.46 55.93
N GLU A 37 -10.53 -6.86 56.69
CA GLU A 37 -11.67 -6.13 56.13
C GLU A 37 -11.21 -4.96 55.26
N ARG A 38 -10.27 -4.13 55.75
CA ARG A 38 -9.69 -3.03 54.94
C ARG A 38 -8.96 -3.52 53.69
N ILE A 39 -8.34 -4.71 53.73
CA ILE A 39 -7.74 -5.32 52.54
C ILE A 39 -8.82 -5.74 51.55
N GLY A 40 -9.90 -6.37 52.03
CA GLY A 40 -11.06 -6.73 51.21
C GLY A 40 -11.67 -5.50 50.51
N ASP A 41 -11.90 -4.42 51.26
CA ASP A 41 -12.44 -3.17 50.73
C ASP A 41 -11.53 -2.54 49.67
N ARG A 42 -10.21 -2.78 49.72
CA ARG A 42 -9.24 -2.31 48.73
C ARG A 42 -9.10 -3.24 47.54
N LEU A 43 -9.30 -4.54 47.71
CA LEU A 43 -9.19 -5.54 46.63
C LEU A 43 -10.40 -5.51 45.71
N ASN A 44 -11.61 -5.41 46.26
CA ASN A 44 -12.86 -5.36 45.47
C ASN A 44 -12.83 -4.31 44.34
N PRO A 45 -12.45 -3.03 44.57
CA PRO A 45 -12.37 -2.04 43.49
C PRO A 45 -11.22 -2.29 42.50
N LEU A 46 -10.16 -3.01 42.91
CA LEU A 46 -9.09 -3.40 41.98
C LEU A 46 -9.55 -4.50 41.04
N GLU A 47 -10.31 -5.47 41.53
CA GLU A 47 -10.91 -6.54 40.70
C GLU A 47 -11.85 -5.95 39.65
N VAL A 48 -12.73 -5.02 40.05
CA VAL A 48 -13.62 -4.32 39.11
C VAL A 48 -12.82 -3.54 38.05
N LYS A 49 -11.72 -2.87 38.46
CA LYS A 49 -10.84 -2.16 37.51
C LYS A 49 -10.13 -3.12 36.55
N ALA A 50 -9.68 -4.28 37.02
CA ALA A 50 -9.05 -5.29 36.18
C ALA A 50 -10.01 -5.77 35.08
N VAL A 51 -11.25 -6.13 35.46
CA VAL A 51 -12.29 -6.53 34.49
C VAL A 51 -12.59 -5.41 33.50
N ALA A 52 -12.65 -4.16 33.95
CA ALA A 52 -12.86 -3.01 33.07
C ALA A 52 -11.70 -2.82 32.07
N ILE A 53 -10.46 -2.99 32.51
CA ILE A 53 -9.27 -2.92 31.66
C ILE A 53 -9.29 -4.05 30.63
N ASP A 54 -9.61 -5.28 31.03
CA ASP A 54 -9.69 -6.42 30.11
C ASP A 54 -10.75 -6.19 29.02
N ALA A 55 -11.91 -5.65 29.39
CA ALA A 55 -12.94 -5.27 28.43
C ALA A 55 -12.47 -4.16 27.46
N GLN A 56 -11.70 -3.18 27.95
CA GLN A 56 -11.11 -2.13 27.10
C GLN A 56 -10.07 -2.68 26.14
N LEU A 57 -9.19 -3.58 26.61
CA LEU A 57 -8.18 -4.25 25.80
C LEU A 57 -8.82 -5.13 24.72
N GLY A 58 -9.90 -5.84 25.04
CA GLY A 58 -10.69 -6.61 24.07
C GLY A 58 -11.22 -5.74 22.93
N ARG A 59 -11.87 -4.62 23.27
CA ARG A 59 -12.36 -3.65 22.26
C ARG A 59 -11.23 -3.03 21.44
N LEU A 60 -10.07 -2.78 22.04
CA LEU A 60 -8.91 -2.25 21.32
C LEU A 60 -8.38 -3.28 20.32
N LYS A 61 -8.29 -4.55 20.71
CA LYS A 61 -7.87 -5.65 19.83
C LYS A 61 -8.78 -5.76 18.61
N GLU A 62 -10.09 -5.76 18.81
CA GLU A 62 -11.08 -5.78 17.71
C GLU A 62 -10.91 -4.60 16.75
N LYS A 63 -10.66 -3.39 17.28
CA LYS A 63 -10.38 -2.21 16.44
C LYS A 63 -9.10 -2.36 15.64
N VAL A 64 -8.03 -2.87 16.25
CA VAL A 64 -6.75 -3.11 15.57
C VAL A 64 -6.91 -4.15 14.46
N ASP A 65 -7.63 -5.24 14.73
CA ASP A 65 -7.93 -6.28 13.73
C ASP A 65 -8.75 -5.69 12.57
N GLY A 66 -9.75 -4.86 12.88
CA GLY A 66 -10.55 -4.14 11.89
C GLY A 66 -9.73 -3.17 11.03
N ILE A 67 -8.76 -2.47 11.63
CA ILE A 67 -7.82 -1.61 10.89
C ILE A 67 -6.94 -2.47 9.96
N GLY A 68 -6.42 -3.59 10.45
CA GLY A 68 -5.59 -4.51 9.66
C GLY A 68 -6.33 -5.05 8.43
N ALA A 69 -7.61 -5.42 8.58
CA ALA A 69 -8.44 -5.87 7.46
C ALA A 69 -8.68 -4.74 6.43
N ARG A 70 -8.93 -3.51 6.89
CA ARG A 70 -9.10 -2.34 6.00
C ARG A 70 -7.82 -2.00 5.26
N LEU A 71 -6.66 -2.10 5.92
CA LEU A 71 -5.37 -1.84 5.29
C LEU A 71 -5.08 -2.83 4.16
N LYS A 72 -5.28 -4.13 4.39
CA LYS A 72 -5.13 -5.16 3.33
C LYS A 72 -6.02 -4.88 2.11
N ARG A 73 -7.26 -4.44 2.35
CA ARG A 73 -8.17 -4.05 1.26
C ARG A 73 -7.66 -2.84 0.49
N LEU A 74 -7.11 -1.84 1.19
CA LEU A 74 -6.53 -0.66 0.56
C LEU A 74 -5.28 -1.02 -0.26
N GLU A 75 -4.42 -1.91 0.24
CA GLU A 75 -3.26 -2.42 -0.49
C GLU A 75 -3.68 -3.06 -1.82
N SER A 76 -4.66 -3.99 -1.80
CA SER A 76 -5.18 -4.60 -3.03
C SER A 76 -5.81 -3.59 -3.99
N GLN A 77 -6.49 -2.56 -3.48
CA GLN A 77 -7.03 -1.49 -4.32
C GLN A 77 -5.93 -0.63 -4.94
N PHE A 78 -4.89 -0.31 -4.16
CA PHE A 78 -3.75 0.45 -4.62
C PHE A 78 -2.97 -0.28 -5.71
N ASP A 79 -2.70 -1.57 -5.53
CA ASP A 79 -2.03 -2.42 -6.53
C ASP A 79 -2.81 -2.41 -7.86
N ARG A 80 -4.14 -2.50 -7.80
CA ARG A 80 -4.99 -2.41 -8.99
C ARG A 80 -4.89 -1.04 -9.67
N VAL A 81 -4.86 0.05 -8.90
CA VAL A 81 -4.70 1.40 -9.45
C VAL A 81 -3.33 1.58 -10.10
N VAL A 82 -2.26 1.11 -9.46
CA VAL A 82 -0.90 1.15 -10.01
C VAL A 82 -0.81 0.34 -11.31
N PHE A 83 -1.43 -0.84 -11.34
CA PHE A 83 -1.54 -1.67 -12.54
C PHE A 83 -2.21 -0.92 -13.70
N GLU A 84 -3.42 -0.41 -13.48
CA GLU A 84 -4.18 0.30 -14.52
C GLU A 84 -3.43 1.56 -14.98
N ASN A 85 -2.83 2.31 -14.05
CA ASN A 85 -2.05 3.49 -14.39
C ASN A 85 -0.82 3.16 -15.24
N THR A 86 -0.08 2.11 -14.89
CA THR A 86 1.08 1.63 -15.65
C THR A 86 0.66 1.20 -17.05
N ARG A 87 -0.45 0.46 -17.16
CA ARG A 87 -1.01 0.00 -18.44
C ARG A 87 -1.48 1.16 -19.30
N MET A 88 -2.17 2.15 -18.72
CA MET A 88 -2.61 3.36 -19.42
C MET A 88 -1.43 4.21 -19.91
N ALA A 89 -0.41 4.40 -19.06
CA ALA A 89 0.80 5.14 -19.44
C ALA A 89 1.53 4.50 -20.62
N ALA A 90 1.70 3.16 -20.60
CA ALA A 90 2.29 2.42 -21.70
C ALA A 90 1.46 2.56 -23.00
N ARG A 91 0.13 2.42 -22.92
CA ARG A 91 -0.76 2.64 -24.08
C ARG A 91 -0.67 4.05 -24.64
N PHE A 92 -0.63 5.05 -23.77
CA PHE A 92 -0.52 6.45 -24.19
C PHE A 92 0.82 6.73 -24.87
N GLN A 93 1.91 6.18 -24.32
CA GLN A 93 3.21 6.25 -24.98
C GLN A 93 3.16 5.58 -26.35
N ASN A 94 2.61 4.36 -26.44
CA ASN A 94 2.54 3.60 -27.68
C ASN A 94 1.69 4.28 -28.75
N SER A 95 0.56 4.87 -28.38
CA SER A 95 -0.35 5.52 -29.33
C SER A 95 0.21 6.83 -29.89
N THR A 96 1.13 7.46 -29.15
CA THR A 96 1.84 8.68 -29.59
C THR A 96 3.09 8.36 -30.40
N LEU A 97 3.51 7.09 -30.52
CA LEU A 97 4.64 6.69 -31.34
C LEU A 97 4.36 6.97 -32.82
N LYS A 98 5.25 7.76 -33.43
CA LYS A 98 5.25 8.04 -34.88
C LYS A 98 6.45 7.41 -35.58
N ASN A 99 7.59 7.32 -34.88
CA ASN A 99 8.80 6.73 -35.43
C ASN A 99 8.79 5.22 -35.15
N PRO A 100 8.82 4.36 -36.19
CA PRO A 100 8.73 2.91 -36.05
C PRO A 100 9.98 2.24 -35.45
N ALA A 101 11.08 2.98 -35.27
CA ALA A 101 12.30 2.51 -34.62
C ALA A 101 12.34 2.82 -33.12
N LEU A 102 11.41 3.62 -32.60
CA LEU A 102 11.32 3.89 -31.16
C LEU A 102 10.76 2.69 -30.40
N PRO A 103 11.15 2.54 -29.12
CA PRO A 103 10.76 1.38 -28.34
C PRO A 103 9.27 1.37 -28.02
N ILE A 104 8.67 0.18 -28.11
CA ILE A 104 7.29 -0.05 -27.64
C ILE A 104 7.32 -0.33 -26.14
N ALA A 105 6.46 0.34 -25.38
CA ALA A 105 6.26 0.06 -23.97
C ALA A 105 5.40 -1.20 -23.78
N PRO A 106 5.89 -2.23 -23.07
CA PRO A 106 5.09 -3.42 -22.77
C PRO A 106 3.96 -3.10 -21.80
N LEU A 107 2.82 -3.77 -21.98
CA LEU A 107 1.70 -3.67 -21.05
C LEU A 107 1.74 -4.84 -20.06
N PRO A 108 1.63 -4.60 -18.75
CA PRO A 108 1.45 -5.67 -17.78
C PRO A 108 0.10 -6.35 -17.98
N ALA A 109 0.04 -7.64 -17.65
CA ALA A 109 -1.18 -8.45 -17.67
C ALA A 109 -1.55 -8.85 -16.23
N LEU A 110 -2.86 -9.02 -15.98
CA LEU A 110 -3.36 -9.50 -14.69
C LEU A 110 -3.63 -11.00 -14.80
N HIS A 111 -2.80 -11.81 -14.14
CA HIS A 111 -2.97 -13.26 -14.10
C HIS A 111 -3.72 -13.66 -12.82
N PRO A 112 -4.75 -14.54 -12.90
CA PRO A 112 -5.61 -14.86 -11.75
C PRO A 112 -4.85 -15.46 -10.55
N VAL A 113 -3.79 -16.22 -10.81
CA VAL A 113 -2.98 -16.87 -9.76
C VAL A 113 -1.73 -16.09 -9.37
N ARG A 114 -1.14 -15.34 -10.31
CA ARG A 114 0.20 -14.73 -10.14
C ARG A 114 0.14 -13.23 -9.86
N GLY A 115 -1.04 -12.62 -9.94
CA GLY A 115 -1.21 -11.18 -9.80
C GLY A 115 -0.74 -10.44 -11.05
N ILE A 116 -0.12 -9.29 -10.85
CA ILE A 116 0.39 -8.45 -11.93
C ILE A 116 1.66 -9.09 -12.51
N VAL A 117 1.63 -9.45 -13.79
CA VAL A 117 2.76 -10.05 -14.49
C VAL A 117 3.24 -9.10 -15.59
N HIS A 118 4.56 -8.94 -15.69
CA HIS A 118 5.19 -8.18 -16.76
C HIS A 118 5.69 -9.12 -17.86
N PRO A 119 5.60 -8.74 -19.14
CA PRO A 119 6.11 -9.56 -20.22
C PRO A 119 7.65 -9.58 -20.21
N ASP A 120 8.20 -10.68 -20.69
CA ASP A 120 9.64 -10.87 -20.88
C ASP A 120 10.11 -9.99 -22.04
N LEU A 121 10.97 -9.02 -21.72
CA LEU A 121 11.52 -8.07 -22.69
C LEU A 121 12.36 -8.74 -23.79
N SER A 122 12.88 -9.93 -23.53
CA SER A 122 13.66 -10.68 -24.54
C SER A 122 12.76 -11.29 -25.63
N GLN A 123 11.50 -11.56 -25.28
CA GLN A 123 10.46 -12.12 -26.15
C GLN A 123 9.43 -11.07 -26.58
N PHE A 124 9.62 -9.81 -26.19
CA PHE A 124 8.75 -8.70 -26.57
C PHE A 124 9.35 -7.93 -27.76
N PRO A 125 8.53 -7.49 -28.74
CA PRO A 125 8.99 -6.70 -29.87
C PRO A 125 9.60 -5.37 -29.39
N ARG A 126 10.83 -5.09 -29.83
CA ARG A 126 11.54 -3.88 -29.38
C ARG A 126 10.90 -2.62 -29.92
N HIS A 127 10.45 -2.64 -31.18
CA HIS A 127 9.92 -1.46 -31.88
C HIS A 127 8.85 -1.85 -32.90
N ALA A 128 8.07 -0.89 -33.40
CA ALA A 128 6.94 -1.13 -34.29
C ALA A 128 7.30 -1.93 -35.55
N LYS A 129 8.49 -1.70 -36.14
CA LYS A 129 8.92 -2.49 -37.31
C LYS A 129 9.04 -3.99 -37.02
N GLU A 130 9.45 -4.37 -35.81
CA GLU A 130 9.57 -5.78 -35.41
C GLU A 130 8.20 -6.36 -35.06
N PHE A 131 7.34 -5.54 -34.46
CA PHE A 131 5.95 -5.88 -34.17
C PHE A 131 5.14 -6.19 -35.43
N TYR A 132 5.10 -5.29 -36.42
CA TYR A 132 4.33 -5.53 -37.65
C TYR A 132 4.92 -6.61 -38.56
N ALA A 133 6.21 -6.93 -38.41
CA ALA A 133 6.81 -8.08 -39.08
C ALA A 133 6.25 -9.43 -38.56
N LEU A 134 5.54 -9.44 -37.43
CA LEU A 134 4.86 -10.62 -36.91
C LEU A 134 3.60 -11.01 -37.71
N ARG A 135 3.07 -10.13 -38.58
CA ARG A 135 1.95 -10.51 -39.46
C ARG A 135 2.33 -11.64 -40.41
N HIS A 136 3.61 -11.70 -40.79
CA HIS A 136 4.15 -12.69 -41.70
C HIS A 136 5.50 -13.18 -41.15
N PRO A 137 5.49 -14.05 -40.12
CA PRO A 137 6.70 -14.42 -39.41
C PRO A 137 7.65 -15.22 -40.31
N SER A 138 8.71 -14.56 -40.76
CA SER A 138 9.72 -15.11 -41.68
C SER A 138 10.73 -16.01 -40.97
N ASN A 139 10.99 -15.77 -39.67
CA ASN A 139 11.99 -16.49 -38.89
C ASN A 139 11.35 -17.21 -37.69
N ASP A 140 11.97 -18.32 -37.24
CA ASP A 140 11.55 -19.05 -36.03
C ASP A 140 11.42 -18.16 -34.79
N ARG A 141 12.32 -17.18 -34.66
CA ARG A 141 12.26 -16.20 -33.57
C ARG A 141 10.95 -15.41 -33.58
N GLN A 142 10.47 -15.00 -34.76
CA GLN A 142 9.23 -14.26 -34.90
C GLN A 142 8.02 -15.14 -34.57
N ARG A 143 8.01 -16.41 -34.99
CA ARG A 143 6.95 -17.37 -34.65
C ARG A 143 6.86 -17.60 -33.14
N ARG A 144 8.00 -17.81 -32.46
CA ARG A 144 8.04 -17.95 -31.00
C ARG A 144 7.60 -16.69 -30.28
N MET A 145 8.02 -15.52 -30.77
CA MET A 145 7.62 -14.23 -30.23
C MET A 145 6.11 -14.00 -30.35
N LEU A 146 5.51 -14.28 -31.51
CA LEU A 146 4.07 -14.18 -31.71
C LEU A 146 3.31 -15.16 -30.80
N SER A 147 3.72 -16.42 -30.76
CA SER A 147 3.14 -17.44 -29.88
C SER A 147 3.22 -17.04 -28.39
N TYR A 148 4.34 -16.47 -27.96
CA TYR A 148 4.50 -15.93 -26.61
C TYR A 148 3.49 -14.83 -26.33
N LEU A 149 3.38 -13.83 -27.20
CA LEU A 149 2.46 -12.70 -27.01
C LEU A 149 0.99 -13.14 -26.97
N ILE A 150 0.59 -14.08 -27.84
CA ILE A 150 -0.75 -14.66 -27.86
C ILE A 150 -1.05 -15.32 -26.51
N SER A 151 -0.11 -16.12 -25.99
CA SER A 151 -0.26 -16.79 -24.70
C SER A 151 -0.24 -15.84 -23.50
N PHE A 152 0.57 -14.77 -23.58
CA PHE A 152 0.74 -13.82 -22.48
C PHE A 152 -0.48 -12.90 -22.31
N TYR A 153 -1.09 -12.48 -23.43
CA TYR A 153 -2.26 -11.60 -23.43
C TYR A 153 -3.59 -12.37 -23.57
N ASP A 154 -3.58 -13.70 -23.45
CA ASP A 154 -4.75 -14.58 -23.57
C ASP A 154 -5.62 -14.28 -24.81
N ILE A 155 -4.97 -14.13 -25.97
CA ILE A 155 -5.65 -13.75 -27.22
C ILE A 155 -6.41 -14.95 -27.77
N ARG A 156 -7.74 -14.83 -27.78
CA ARG A 156 -8.63 -15.84 -28.36
C ARG A 156 -8.79 -15.58 -29.84
N ILE A 157 -8.00 -16.27 -30.64
CA ILE A 157 -8.18 -16.34 -32.09
C ILE A 157 -9.32 -17.34 -32.32
N SER A 158 -10.57 -16.86 -32.28
CA SER A 158 -11.74 -17.71 -32.49
C SER A 158 -11.71 -18.29 -33.90
N ALA A 159 -11.45 -19.59 -34.01
CA ALA A 159 -11.63 -20.35 -35.24
C ALA A 159 -13.09 -20.83 -35.33
N ALA A 160 -14.04 -19.89 -35.42
CA ALA A 160 -15.46 -20.20 -35.58
C ALA A 160 -16.19 -18.96 -36.11
N GLU A 161 -17.18 -19.02 -36.99
CA GLU A 161 -17.86 -20.06 -37.77
C GLU A 161 -18.84 -19.25 -38.66
N ASN A 162 -19.02 -19.63 -39.93
CA ASN A 162 -20.15 -19.24 -40.79
C ASN A 162 -20.24 -17.80 -41.32
N SER A 163 -19.45 -17.47 -42.35
CA SER A 163 -19.95 -16.66 -43.46
C SER A 163 -19.20 -17.03 -44.74
N ASP A 164 -19.92 -17.46 -45.76
CA ASP A 164 -19.40 -17.86 -47.09
C ASP A 164 -18.69 -16.73 -47.87
N ASP A 165 -18.54 -15.55 -47.28
CA ASP A 165 -17.96 -14.35 -47.89
C ASP A 165 -16.88 -13.71 -46.98
N GLU A 166 -15.72 -14.35 -46.81
CA GLU A 166 -14.55 -13.60 -46.35
C GLU A 166 -13.24 -14.24 -46.81
N VAL A 167 -12.53 -13.53 -47.68
CA VAL A 167 -11.15 -13.82 -48.08
C VAL A 167 -10.30 -13.98 -46.81
N GLY A 168 -9.81 -15.19 -46.57
CA GLY A 168 -9.19 -15.59 -45.30
C GLY A 168 -8.05 -14.69 -44.85
N ALA A 169 -8.30 -13.87 -43.85
CA ALA A 169 -7.24 -13.22 -43.10
C ALA A 169 -6.46 -14.29 -42.31
N ASP A 170 -5.13 -14.30 -42.48
CA ASP A 170 -4.22 -15.24 -41.83
C ASP A 170 -4.43 -15.17 -40.29
N PRO A 171 -4.50 -16.30 -39.57
CA PRO A 171 -4.57 -16.29 -38.10
C PRO A 171 -3.48 -15.42 -37.46
N ASP A 172 -2.29 -15.34 -38.05
CA ASP A 172 -1.20 -14.51 -37.55
C ASP A 172 -1.50 -13.00 -37.72
N GLU A 173 -2.14 -12.61 -38.82
CA GLU A 173 -2.55 -11.23 -39.09
C GLU A 173 -3.63 -10.79 -38.08
N ARG A 174 -4.66 -11.62 -37.87
CA ARG A 174 -5.69 -11.39 -36.85
C ARG A 174 -5.10 -11.26 -35.44
N ALA A 175 -4.12 -12.09 -35.10
CA ALA A 175 -3.44 -12.02 -33.82
C ALA A 175 -2.72 -10.67 -33.64
N VAL A 176 -2.03 -10.20 -34.67
CA VAL A 176 -1.31 -8.92 -34.64
C VAL A 176 -2.28 -7.73 -34.57
N GLU A 177 -3.42 -7.77 -35.25
CA GLU A 177 -4.46 -6.74 -35.14
C GLU A 177 -5.02 -6.65 -33.70
N MET A 178 -5.30 -7.79 -33.08
CA MET A 178 -5.71 -7.83 -31.67
C MET A 178 -4.60 -7.30 -30.75
N LEU A 179 -3.35 -7.67 -31.00
CA LEU A 179 -2.20 -7.15 -30.24
C LEU A 179 -2.02 -5.65 -30.42
N GLU A 180 -2.25 -5.11 -31.62
CA GLU A 180 -2.17 -3.68 -31.92
C GLU A 180 -3.18 -2.91 -31.06
N ALA A 181 -4.43 -3.37 -31.03
CA ALA A 181 -5.48 -2.81 -30.18
C ALA A 181 -5.14 -2.94 -28.67
N ILE A 182 -4.55 -4.06 -28.25
CA ILE A 182 -4.13 -4.25 -26.86
C ILE A 182 -3.01 -3.27 -26.50
N LEU A 183 -1.94 -3.21 -27.30
CA LEU A 183 -0.76 -2.38 -27.05
C LEU A 183 -1.02 -0.88 -27.27
N GLY A 184 -2.12 -0.53 -27.96
CA GLY A 184 -2.45 0.85 -28.30
C GLY A 184 -1.55 1.40 -29.41
N LEU A 185 -1.07 0.54 -30.31
CA LEU A 185 -0.32 0.96 -31.49
C LEU A 185 -1.28 1.46 -32.57
N ASN A 186 -0.77 2.26 -33.49
CA ASN A 186 -1.54 2.78 -34.62
C ASN A 186 -0.67 2.74 -35.87
N GLU A 187 -0.97 1.81 -36.77
CA GLU A 187 -0.19 1.57 -37.99
C GLU A 187 -0.09 2.82 -38.86
N ASP A 188 -1.16 3.61 -38.97
CA ASP A 188 -1.23 4.81 -39.80
C ASP A 188 -0.17 5.85 -39.40
N ASN A 189 0.17 5.93 -38.11
CA ASN A 189 1.21 6.84 -37.64
C ASN A 189 2.57 6.50 -38.26
N PHE A 190 2.86 5.21 -38.40
CA PHE A 190 4.11 4.71 -38.96
C PHE A 190 4.12 4.77 -40.49
N ILE A 191 2.98 4.50 -41.13
CA ILE A 191 2.80 4.65 -42.58
C ILE A 191 3.07 6.10 -42.97
N ARG A 192 2.38 7.07 -42.33
CA ARG A 192 2.56 8.51 -42.56
C ARG A 192 3.98 8.99 -42.31
N PHE A 193 4.67 8.41 -41.31
CA PHE A 193 6.07 8.72 -41.06
C PHE A 193 6.97 8.25 -42.20
N ARG A 194 6.77 7.02 -42.71
CA ARG A 194 7.53 6.47 -43.84
C ARG A 194 7.27 7.24 -45.12
N GLU A 195 6.03 7.61 -45.39
CA GLU A 195 5.67 8.45 -46.54
C GLU A 195 6.36 9.81 -46.47
N ARG A 196 6.29 10.49 -45.31
CA ARG A 196 6.98 11.76 -45.09
C ARG A 196 8.49 11.66 -45.25
N ALA A 197 9.10 10.56 -44.81
CA ALA A 197 10.53 10.35 -44.96
C ALA A 197 10.95 10.02 -46.41
N ARG A 198 10.01 9.56 -47.24
CA ARG A 198 10.23 9.26 -48.67
C ARG A 198 10.00 10.47 -49.57
N GLU A 199 9.26 11.49 -49.14
CA GLU A 199 9.12 12.77 -49.87
C GLU A 199 10.46 13.53 -49.84
N PRO A 200 11.22 13.59 -50.95
CA PRO A 200 12.44 14.38 -51.00
C PRO A 200 12.05 15.84 -51.25
N GLY A 201 12.04 16.69 -50.21
CA GLY A 201 11.93 18.14 -50.41
C GLY A 201 11.12 18.97 -49.42
N ARG A 202 10.58 18.43 -48.32
CA ARG A 202 10.05 19.31 -47.27
C ARG A 202 11.19 19.93 -46.46
N PRO A 203 11.26 21.27 -46.31
CA PRO A 203 12.23 21.89 -45.43
C PRO A 203 12.02 21.36 -44.01
N SER A 204 13.10 20.92 -43.36
CA SER A 204 13.09 20.56 -41.96
C SER A 204 12.40 21.67 -41.17
N ALA A 205 11.45 21.33 -40.30
CA ALA A 205 10.86 22.30 -39.39
C ALA A 205 11.98 23.13 -38.75
N PRO A 206 11.85 24.47 -38.69
CA PRO A 206 12.91 25.32 -38.15
C PRO A 206 13.28 24.83 -36.75
N PRO A 207 14.59 24.82 -36.39
CA PRO A 207 15.03 24.34 -35.10
C PRO A 207 14.24 25.05 -34.01
N ALA A 208 13.77 24.28 -33.03
CA ALA A 208 13.04 24.80 -31.89
C ALA A 208 13.80 26.02 -31.33
N ILE A 209 13.18 27.19 -31.41
CA ILE A 209 13.69 28.40 -30.77
C ILE A 209 13.89 28.03 -29.30
N LYS A 210 15.16 28.00 -28.87
CA LYS A 210 15.54 27.90 -27.46
C LYS A 210 14.94 29.13 -26.77
N ARG A 211 13.70 29.03 -26.29
CA ARG A 211 13.13 29.98 -25.34
C ARG A 211 13.96 29.83 -24.07
N SER A 212 14.88 30.75 -23.88
CA SER A 212 15.56 30.99 -22.60
C SER A 212 14.50 31.17 -21.52
N SER A 213 14.32 30.17 -20.68
CA SER A 213 13.60 30.31 -19.41
C SER A 213 14.54 30.98 -18.42
N SER A 214 14.38 32.29 -18.24
CA SER A 214 14.85 33.00 -17.06
C SER A 214 13.66 33.79 -16.50
N PRO A 215 13.03 33.36 -15.39
CA PRO A 215 12.24 34.28 -14.60
C PRO A 215 13.22 35.04 -13.71
N ALA A 216 13.74 36.15 -14.23
CA ALA A 216 14.39 37.16 -13.40
C ALA A 216 13.30 37.86 -12.59
N LEU A 217 13.41 37.76 -11.26
CA LEU A 217 12.66 38.53 -10.29
C LEU A 217 12.77 40.02 -10.63
N GLU A 218 11.67 40.61 -11.07
CA GLU A 218 11.52 42.03 -11.28
C GLU A 218 11.36 42.71 -9.92
N VAL A 219 12.49 42.97 -9.24
CA VAL A 219 12.56 43.95 -8.15
C VAL A 219 12.70 45.31 -8.81
N GLN A 220 11.61 46.05 -8.84
CA GLN A 220 11.57 47.43 -9.34
C GLN A 220 12.36 48.34 -8.39
N ASP A 221 13.52 48.79 -8.86
CA ASP A 221 14.37 49.80 -8.24
C ASP A 221 13.74 51.20 -8.39
N ALA A 222 12.97 51.61 -7.39
CA ALA A 222 12.46 52.97 -7.26
C ALA A 222 13.43 53.85 -6.46
N LYS A 223 14.22 54.64 -7.19
CA LYS A 223 14.68 56.01 -6.87
C LYS A 223 15.16 56.29 -5.43
N ARG A 224 16.50 56.35 -5.31
CA ARG A 224 17.30 57.37 -4.61
C ARG A 224 16.50 58.47 -3.87
N ARG A 225 16.47 58.41 -2.53
CA ARG A 225 16.52 59.61 -1.66
C ARG A 225 17.31 59.32 -0.39
N ARG A 226 18.39 60.08 -0.19
CA ARG A 226 19.25 60.08 1.01
C ARG A 226 18.45 60.47 2.26
N PRO A 227 18.54 59.75 3.38
CA PRO A 227 18.14 60.30 4.67
C PRO A 227 19.27 61.15 5.27
N LYS A 228 18.91 62.39 5.63
CA LYS A 228 19.72 63.37 6.35
C LYS A 228 19.86 62.89 7.80
N ARG A 229 21.10 62.81 8.31
CA ARG A 229 21.41 62.62 9.73
C ARG A 229 21.03 63.88 10.53
N GLU A 230 20.55 63.65 11.76
CA GLU A 230 20.74 64.41 13.03
C GLU A 230 19.45 64.49 13.87
N PRO A 231 19.53 64.74 15.20
CA PRO A 231 20.22 63.93 16.20
C PRO A 231 19.27 63.57 17.37
N ARG A 232 19.76 62.72 18.28
CA ARG A 232 19.11 62.35 19.54
C ARG A 232 18.99 63.55 20.48
N GLN A 233 17.81 63.70 21.11
CA GLN A 233 17.65 64.03 22.53
C GLN A 233 16.50 63.20 23.09
#